data_AF-A0A821MVN8-F1
#
_entry.id   AF-A0A821MVN8-F1
#
_cell.length_a   1.000
_cell.length_b   1.000
_cell.length_c   1.000
_cell.angle_alpha   90.00
_cell.angle_beta   90.00
_cell.angle_gamma   90.00
#
_symmetry.space_group_name_H-M   'P 1'
#
loop_
_entity.id
_entity.type
_entity.pdbx_description
1 polymer ?
#
loop_
_entity_poly.entity_id
_entity_poly.type
_entity_poly.pdbx_seq_one_letter_code
_entity_poly.pdbx_strand_id
1 'polypeptide(L)'
;MNKGQGCAAEFTEGITNGAQWYDVPGGMQDFNYLQSNAFEITLELSCCKYPSAENGVLQQEWDNNKEALLSYIELSHLGIKGFIRDIDTHTGISGALIQVEGVLHPVRSVKNGVYWRLLLPGLHNVTVTAAGYLPQTKFNINVANNDSTS
;
A
#
# COMPACT_ATOMS: atom_id res chain seq x y z
N MET A 1 -5.56 2.90 19.44
CA MET A 1 -5.42 1.59 18.77
C MET A 1 -6.03 0.51 19.66
N ASN A 2 -6.78 -0.43 19.07
CA ASN A 2 -7.44 -1.52 19.79
C ASN A 2 -6.39 -2.49 20.39
N LYS A 3 -6.68 -3.08 21.56
CA LYS A 3 -5.76 -3.95 22.31
C LYS A 3 -5.64 -5.38 21.74
N GLY A 4 -6.22 -5.66 20.58
CA GLY A 4 -6.11 -6.96 19.93
C GLY A 4 -7.14 -8.00 20.37
N GLN A 5 -8.05 -7.66 21.29
CA GLN A 5 -9.11 -8.56 21.73
C GLN A 5 -10.28 -8.54 20.74
N GLY A 6 -10.21 -9.39 19.72
CA GLY A 6 -11.34 -9.67 18.82
C GLY A 6 -12.34 -10.64 19.46
N CYS A 7 -13.51 -10.80 18.86
CA CYS A 7 -14.56 -11.62 19.47
C CYS A 7 -14.30 -13.13 19.46
N ALA A 8 -13.51 -13.63 18.51
CA ALA A 8 -13.21 -15.06 18.38
C ALA A 8 -11.71 -15.39 18.52
N ALA A 9 -10.84 -14.37 18.46
CA ALA A 9 -9.41 -14.54 18.51
C ALA A 9 -8.74 -13.27 19.06
N GLU A 10 -7.59 -13.45 19.70
CA GLU A 10 -6.72 -12.36 20.12
C GLU A 10 -5.60 -12.19 19.08
N PHE A 11 -5.47 -10.98 18.55
CA PHE A 11 -4.44 -10.62 17.59
C PHE A 11 -3.53 -9.59 18.23
N THR A 12 -2.25 -9.90 18.41
CA THR A 12 -1.28 -8.95 18.96
C THR A 12 -1.30 -7.65 18.15
N GLU A 13 -1.47 -6.51 18.83
CA GLU A 13 -1.63 -5.17 18.21
C GLU A 13 -2.83 -5.02 17.25
N GLY A 14 -3.75 -5.98 17.22
CA GLY A 14 -4.90 -5.97 16.34
C GLY A 14 -4.60 -6.26 14.87
N ILE A 15 -3.43 -6.86 14.58
CA ILE A 15 -3.03 -7.22 13.21
C ILE A 15 -2.74 -8.72 13.10
N THR A 16 -2.95 -9.28 11.91
CA THR A 16 -2.64 -10.68 11.62
C THR A 16 -2.27 -10.86 10.15
N ASN A 17 -1.44 -11.87 9.86
CA ASN A 17 -1.31 -12.35 8.49
C ASN A 17 -2.55 -13.19 8.14
N GLY A 18 -3.13 -12.96 6.95
CA GLY A 18 -4.36 -13.64 6.52
C GLY A 18 -4.28 -15.16 6.65
N ALA A 19 -3.28 -15.77 5.99
CA ALA A 19 -3.09 -17.22 6.00
C ALA A 19 -2.79 -17.80 7.40
N GLN A 20 -2.16 -17.02 8.28
CA GLN A 20 -1.93 -17.45 9.67
C GLN A 20 -3.22 -17.49 10.48
N TRP A 21 -4.18 -16.59 10.21
CA TRP A 21 -5.49 -16.65 10.86
C TRP A 21 -6.31 -17.82 10.31
N TYR A 22 -6.49 -17.88 8.98
CA TYR A 22 -7.02 -19.02 8.25
C TYR A 22 -6.77 -18.86 6.73
N ASP A 23 -6.65 -19.97 6.00
CA ASP A 23 -6.38 -19.94 4.56
C ASP A 23 -7.63 -19.50 3.75
N VAL A 24 -7.45 -18.53 2.84
CA VAL A 24 -8.51 -17.94 2.00
C VAL A 24 -8.04 -17.84 0.55
N PRO A 25 -8.14 -18.93 -0.24
CA PRO A 25 -7.75 -18.90 -1.65
C PRO A 25 -8.72 -18.06 -2.48
N GLY A 26 -8.18 -17.29 -3.43
CA GLY A 26 -8.98 -16.49 -4.37
C GLY A 26 -9.53 -15.18 -3.79
N GLY A 27 -8.98 -14.72 -2.66
CA GLY A 27 -9.33 -13.44 -2.06
C GLY A 27 -8.93 -12.23 -2.92
N MET A 28 -9.71 -11.16 -2.81
CA MET A 28 -9.47 -9.89 -3.50
C MET A 28 -8.15 -9.23 -3.07
N GLN A 29 -7.81 -9.33 -1.79
CA GLN A 29 -6.62 -8.74 -1.20
C GLN A 29 -5.33 -9.18 -1.91
N ASP A 30 -5.14 -10.49 -2.04
CA ASP A 30 -3.95 -11.07 -2.69
C ASP A 30 -3.99 -10.83 -4.21
N PHE A 31 -5.17 -10.86 -4.82
CA PHE A 31 -5.34 -10.54 -6.24
C PHE A 31 -4.84 -9.11 -6.54
N ASN A 32 -5.24 -8.12 -5.74
CA ASN A 32 -4.80 -6.74 -5.92
C ASN A 32 -3.27 -6.60 -5.85
N TYR A 33 -2.64 -7.23 -4.86
CA TYR A 33 -1.17 -7.20 -4.71
C TYR A 33 -0.46 -7.91 -5.85
N LEU A 34 -0.97 -9.04 -6.33
CA LEU A 34 -0.30 -9.86 -7.35
C LEU A 34 -0.52 -9.37 -8.78
N GLN A 35 -1.69 -8.81 -9.07
CA GLN A 35 -2.14 -8.48 -10.43
C GLN A 35 -2.14 -6.98 -10.72
N SER A 36 -1.84 -6.14 -9.74
CA SER A 36 -1.82 -4.68 -9.91
C SER A 36 -0.64 -4.04 -9.15
N ASN A 37 -0.63 -2.70 -9.08
CA ASN A 37 0.29 -1.95 -8.23
C ASN A 37 -0.27 -1.69 -6.81
N ALA A 38 -1.54 -2.03 -6.56
CA ALA A 38 -2.26 -1.67 -5.34
C ALA A 38 -1.91 -2.61 -4.18
N PHE A 39 -1.65 -2.04 -3.01
CA PHE A 39 -1.47 -2.79 -1.77
C PHE A 39 -2.79 -2.71 -1.01
N GLU A 40 -3.47 -3.84 -0.88
CA GLU A 40 -4.75 -3.94 -0.19
C GLU A 40 -4.58 -4.67 1.15
N ILE A 41 -5.39 -4.26 2.14
CA ILE A 41 -5.58 -4.97 3.40
C ILE A 41 -7.07 -5.21 3.62
N THR A 42 -7.39 -6.20 4.44
CA THR A 42 -8.75 -6.49 4.89
C THR A 42 -8.94 -5.95 6.31
N LEU A 43 -9.99 -5.15 6.53
CA LEU A 43 -10.35 -4.59 7.83
C LEU A 43 -11.60 -5.28 8.36
N GLU A 44 -11.45 -6.02 9.46
CA GLU A 44 -12.56 -6.61 10.22
C GLU A 44 -13.03 -5.62 11.29
N LEU A 45 -14.02 -4.78 10.94
CA LEU A 45 -14.40 -3.60 11.73
C LEU A 45 -15.24 -3.92 12.96
N SER A 46 -16.05 -4.98 12.89
CA SER A 46 -16.98 -5.34 13.96
C SER A 46 -17.22 -6.85 14.00
N CYS A 47 -17.53 -7.35 15.19
CA CYS A 47 -17.91 -8.76 15.35
C CYS A 47 -19.35 -9.02 14.93
N CYS A 48 -20.23 -8.04 15.15
CA CYS A 48 -21.59 -8.09 14.65
C CYS A 48 -21.58 -7.68 13.18
N LYS A 49 -21.80 -8.65 12.28
CA LYS A 49 -21.85 -8.40 10.83
C LYS A 49 -22.94 -7.41 10.42
N TYR A 50 -23.99 -7.27 11.23
CA TYR A 50 -25.14 -6.41 10.95
C TYR A 50 -25.58 -5.70 12.24
N PRO A 51 -24.86 -4.65 12.69
CA PRO A 51 -25.21 -3.93 13.92
C PRO A 51 -26.55 -3.20 13.74
N SER A 52 -27.29 -3.03 14.84
CA SER A 52 -28.56 -2.30 14.83
C SER A 52 -28.34 -0.83 14.47
N ALA A 53 -29.26 -0.23 13.71
CA ALA A 53 -29.28 1.20 13.46
C ALA A 53 -29.83 2.00 14.67
N GLU A 54 -30.46 1.31 15.62
CA GLU A 54 -31.04 1.92 16.80
C GLU A 54 -29.99 2.23 17.87
N ASN A 55 -30.38 3.05 18.85
CA ASN A 55 -29.59 3.33 20.06
C ASN A 55 -28.17 3.87 19.79
N GLY A 56 -27.94 4.48 18.63
CA GLY A 56 -26.68 5.15 18.30
C GLY A 56 -25.50 4.22 17.99
N VAL A 57 -25.71 2.91 17.81
CA VAL A 57 -24.62 1.95 17.58
C VAL A 57 -23.81 2.30 16.33
N LEU A 58 -24.46 2.67 15.22
CA LEU A 58 -23.75 3.07 14.00
C LEU A 58 -22.91 4.34 14.16
N GLN A 59 -23.37 5.28 14.99
CA GLN A 59 -22.61 6.49 15.30
C GLN A 59 -21.34 6.14 16.09
N GLN A 60 -21.46 5.22 17.05
CA GLN A 60 -20.30 4.74 17.80
C GLN A 60 -19.29 4.01 16.90
N GLU A 61 -19.75 3.17 15.97
CA GLU A 61 -18.86 2.49 15.01
C GLU A 61 -18.13 3.49 14.11
N TRP A 62 -18.81 4.56 13.69
CA TRP A 62 -18.16 5.66 12.97
C TRP A 62 -17.08 6.34 13.82
N ASP A 63 -17.44 6.74 15.04
CA ASP A 63 -16.51 7.47 15.94
C ASP A 63 -15.29 6.60 16.29
N ASN A 64 -15.46 5.28 16.40
CA ASN A 64 -14.35 4.33 16.62
C ASN A 64 -13.38 4.24 15.44
N ASN A 65 -13.86 4.40 14.20
CA ASN A 65 -13.09 4.09 12.99
C ASN A 65 -12.65 5.32 12.20
N LYS A 66 -13.30 6.48 12.40
CA LYS A 66 -13.09 7.70 11.62
C LYS A 66 -11.61 8.06 11.48
N GLU A 67 -10.91 8.23 12.60
CA GLU A 67 -9.50 8.66 12.56
C GLU A 67 -8.60 7.57 11.96
N ALA A 68 -8.90 6.29 12.20
CA ALA A 68 -8.14 5.18 11.61
C ALA A 68 -8.29 5.13 10.08
N LEU A 69 -9.49 5.38 9.56
CA LEU A 69 -9.75 5.45 8.12
C LEU A 69 -9.02 6.63 7.47
N LEU A 70 -9.03 7.80 8.12
CA LEU A 70 -8.30 8.97 7.64
C LEU A 70 -6.80 8.71 7.61
N SER A 71 -6.23 8.22 8.70
CA SER A 71 -4.81 7.87 8.76
C SER A 71 -4.42 6.80 7.73
N TYR A 72 -5.28 5.80 7.49
CA TYR A 72 -5.02 4.78 6.46
C TYR A 72 -4.94 5.37 5.06
N ILE A 73 -5.79 6.35 4.72
CA ILE A 73 -5.74 7.06 3.44
C ILE A 73 -4.44 7.87 3.32
N GLU A 74 -4.00 8.53 4.40
CA GLU A 74 -2.74 9.29 4.43
C GLU A 74 -1.51 8.41 4.14
N LEU A 75 -1.54 7.12 4.53
CA LEU A 75 -0.46 6.17 4.22
C LEU A 75 -0.25 5.98 2.70
N SER A 76 -1.23 6.32 1.85
CA SER A 76 -1.06 6.31 0.39
C SER A 76 0.02 7.27 -0.11
N HIS A 77 0.46 8.19 0.73
CA HIS A 77 1.53 9.14 0.43
C HIS A 77 2.92 8.67 0.87
N LEU A 78 3.05 7.52 1.53
CA LEU A 78 4.35 6.97 1.94
C LEU A 78 5.23 6.55 0.76
N GLY A 79 6.54 6.48 1.01
CA GLY A 79 7.53 5.99 0.07
C GLY A 79 7.92 7.01 -0.99
N ILE A 80 8.02 6.55 -2.24
CA ILE A 80 8.50 7.35 -3.37
C ILE A 80 7.45 7.43 -4.48
N LYS A 81 7.42 8.55 -5.18
CA LYS A 81 6.57 8.78 -6.35
C LYS A 81 7.32 9.65 -7.36
N GLY A 82 6.89 9.60 -8.61
CA GLY A 82 7.49 10.46 -9.63
C GLY A 82 7.09 10.10 -11.05
N PHE A 83 7.94 10.50 -12.00
CA PHE A 83 7.73 10.29 -13.42
C PHE A 83 8.93 9.58 -14.03
N ILE A 84 8.68 8.61 -14.89
CA ILE A 84 9.66 8.01 -15.78
C ILE A 84 9.53 8.70 -17.13
N ARG A 85 10.59 9.37 -17.58
CA ARG A 85 10.57 10.15 -18.82
C ARG A 85 11.74 9.79 -19.72
N ASP A 86 11.46 9.84 -21.01
CA ASP A 86 12.47 9.80 -22.05
C ASP A 86 13.36 11.06 -21.98
N ILE A 87 14.66 10.90 -22.14
CA ILE A 87 15.62 11.99 -21.91
C ILE A 87 15.57 13.04 -23.03
N ASP A 88 15.31 12.62 -24.26
CA ASP A 88 15.37 13.48 -25.45
C ASP A 88 14.01 14.17 -25.70
N THR A 89 12.93 13.41 -25.59
CA THR A 89 11.57 13.87 -25.90
C THR A 89 10.82 14.39 -24.67
N HIS A 90 11.32 14.09 -23.47
CA HIS A 90 10.64 14.36 -22.19
C HIS A 90 9.25 13.73 -22.05
N THR A 91 8.91 12.80 -22.93
CA THR A 91 7.63 12.09 -22.90
C THR A 91 7.63 11.03 -21.79
N GLY A 92 6.46 10.82 -21.19
CA GLY A 92 6.30 9.87 -20.09
C GLY A 92 6.26 8.43 -20.57
N ILE A 93 7.13 7.58 -20.03
CA ILE A 93 7.25 6.17 -20.42
C ILE A 93 6.30 5.34 -19.55
N SER A 94 5.23 4.83 -20.16
CA SER A 94 4.25 3.97 -19.48
C SER A 94 4.70 2.51 -19.48
N GLY A 95 4.36 1.75 -18.44
CA GLY A 95 4.70 0.32 -18.33
C GLY A 95 6.15 0.03 -17.93
N ALA A 96 6.95 1.06 -17.62
CA ALA A 96 8.29 0.89 -17.08
C ALA A 96 8.21 0.16 -15.72
N LEU A 97 9.11 -0.77 -15.48
CA LEU A 97 9.19 -1.55 -14.25
C LEU A 97 10.13 -0.86 -13.26
N ILE A 98 9.63 -0.58 -12.05
CA ILE A 98 10.35 0.04 -10.96
C ILE A 98 10.60 -1.03 -9.89
N GLN A 99 11.87 -1.38 -9.72
CA GLN A 99 12.36 -2.45 -8.85
C GLN A 99 13.20 -1.86 -7.72
N VAL A 100 12.85 -2.19 -6.48
CA VAL A 100 13.63 -1.81 -5.29
C VAL A 100 14.54 -2.97 -4.90
N GLU A 101 15.79 -2.69 -4.61
CA GLU A 101 16.75 -3.72 -4.18
C GLU A 101 16.22 -4.45 -2.92
N GLY A 102 16.31 -5.78 -2.93
CA GLY A 102 15.84 -6.62 -1.82
C GLY A 102 14.32 -6.86 -1.75
N VAL A 103 13.50 -6.21 -2.59
CA VAL A 103 12.03 -6.39 -2.55
C VAL A 103 11.52 -7.06 -3.82
N LEU A 104 11.07 -8.32 -3.76
CA LEU A 104 10.76 -9.13 -4.95
C LEU A 104 9.54 -8.69 -5.78
N HIS A 105 8.73 -7.75 -5.27
CA HIS A 105 7.53 -7.27 -5.93
C HIS A 105 7.76 -5.88 -6.55
N PRO A 106 8.00 -5.75 -7.86
CA PRO A 106 8.12 -4.46 -8.54
C PRO A 106 6.76 -3.79 -8.77
N VAL A 107 6.76 -2.48 -9.06
CA VAL A 107 5.59 -1.76 -9.57
C VAL A 107 5.82 -1.28 -11.00
N ARG A 108 4.75 -0.91 -11.70
CA ARG A 108 4.83 -0.37 -13.06
C ARG A 108 4.39 1.08 -13.12
N SER A 109 5.05 1.88 -13.96
CA SER A 109 4.55 3.22 -14.32
C SER A 109 3.26 3.11 -15.12
N VAL A 110 2.36 4.05 -14.89
CA VAL A 110 1.07 4.16 -15.60
C VAL A 110 1.15 5.21 -16.72
N LYS A 111 0.00 5.66 -17.22
CA LYS A 111 -0.11 6.71 -18.23
C LYS A 111 0.74 7.94 -17.84
N ASN A 112 1.42 8.53 -18.82
CA ASN A 112 2.36 9.64 -18.67
C ASN A 112 3.60 9.31 -17.80
N GLY A 113 3.88 8.02 -17.58
CA GLY A 113 5.04 7.55 -16.84
C GLY A 113 4.99 7.81 -15.33
N VAL A 114 3.83 8.17 -14.79
CA VAL A 114 3.68 8.36 -13.33
C VAL A 114 3.82 7.04 -12.61
N TYR A 115 4.43 7.04 -11.43
CA TYR A 115 4.48 5.87 -10.57
C TYR A 115 4.41 6.27 -9.09
N TRP A 116 3.99 5.31 -8.27
CA TRP A 116 4.01 5.35 -6.82
C TRP A 116 4.56 4.04 -6.31
N ARG A 117 5.38 4.11 -5.26
CA ARG A 117 5.95 2.94 -4.61
C ARG A 117 6.02 3.17 -3.11
N LEU A 118 5.09 2.55 -2.39
CA LEU A 118 5.08 2.55 -0.93
C LEU A 118 6.34 1.88 -0.41
N LEU A 119 7.04 2.58 0.48
CA LEU A 119 8.27 2.13 1.13
C LEU A 119 8.28 2.68 2.55
N LEU A 120 8.83 1.88 3.46
CA LEU A 120 9.15 2.35 4.80
C LEU A 120 10.36 3.29 4.76
N PRO A 121 10.50 4.17 5.76
CA PRO A 121 11.62 5.08 5.88
C PRO A 121 12.97 4.35 5.85
N GLY A 122 13.94 4.95 5.16
CA GLY A 122 15.26 4.36 4.95
C GLY A 122 15.88 4.71 3.60
N LEU A 123 17.07 4.18 3.36
CA LEU A 123 17.79 4.33 2.10
C LEU A 123 17.48 3.15 1.17
N HIS A 124 17.05 3.47 -0.05
CA HIS A 124 16.66 2.48 -1.05
C HIS A 124 17.42 2.68 -2.35
N ASN A 125 17.82 1.56 -2.97
CA ASN A 125 18.34 1.54 -4.32
C ASN A 125 17.23 1.12 -5.28
N VAL A 126 16.95 1.95 -6.29
CA VAL A 126 15.83 1.78 -7.21
C VAL A 126 16.35 1.65 -8.63
N THR A 127 15.99 0.56 -9.29
CA THR A 127 16.30 0.33 -10.70
C THR A 127 15.03 0.40 -11.53
N VAL A 128 15.07 1.18 -12.61
CA VAL A 128 13.99 1.30 -13.58
C VAL A 128 14.40 0.61 -14.88
N THR A 129 13.50 -0.20 -15.43
CA THR A 129 13.68 -0.86 -16.73
C THR A 129 12.45 -0.61 -17.61
N ALA A 130 12.67 -0.38 -18.90
CA ALA A 130 11.60 -0.21 -19.87
C ALA A 130 12.04 -0.78 -21.22
N ALA A 131 11.10 -1.32 -22.00
CA ALA A 131 11.39 -1.88 -23.31
C ALA A 131 11.94 -0.80 -24.24
N GLY A 132 13.10 -1.06 -24.86
CA GLY A 132 13.79 -0.10 -25.74
C GLY A 132 14.67 0.93 -25.02
N TYR A 133 14.76 0.87 -23.69
CA TYR A 133 15.59 1.77 -22.88
C TYR A 133 16.68 1.00 -22.13
N LEU A 134 17.83 1.66 -21.90
CA LEU A 134 18.83 1.14 -20.98
C LEU A 134 18.33 1.25 -19.53
N PRO A 135 18.56 0.24 -18.68
CA PRO A 135 18.25 0.32 -17.25
C PRO A 135 18.93 1.53 -16.59
N GLN A 136 18.24 2.13 -15.62
CA GLN A 136 18.78 3.22 -14.81
C GLN A 136 18.61 2.90 -13.34
N THR A 137 19.67 3.05 -12.56
CA THR A 137 19.65 2.85 -11.11
C THR A 137 19.93 4.15 -10.40
N LYS A 138 19.06 4.50 -9.46
CA LYS A 138 19.29 5.57 -8.48
C LYS A 138 19.62 4.92 -7.14
N PHE A 139 20.76 5.31 -6.59
CA PHE A 139 21.26 4.80 -5.32
C PHE A 139 20.91 5.74 -4.18
N ASN A 140 20.74 5.19 -2.98
CA ASN A 140 20.56 5.94 -1.73
C ASN A 140 19.39 6.94 -1.76
N ILE A 141 18.26 6.56 -2.36
CA ILE A 141 17.03 7.37 -2.27
C ILE A 141 16.55 7.32 -0.82
N ASN A 142 16.53 8.48 -0.16
CA ASN A 142 16.10 8.61 1.22
C ASN A 142 14.57 8.79 1.30
N VAL A 143 13.90 7.84 1.93
CA VAL A 143 12.49 7.95 2.32
C VAL A 143 12.46 8.42 3.78
N ALA A 144 11.92 9.63 4.01
CA ALA A 144 11.87 10.22 5.34
C ALA A 144 10.73 9.64 6.20
N ASN A 145 10.87 9.74 7.52
CA ASN A 145 9.89 9.23 8.49
C ASN A 145 8.52 9.92 8.43
N ASN A 146 8.40 11.11 7.82
CA ASN A 146 7.21 11.95 7.97
C ASN A 146 6.76 12.72 6.71
N ASP A 147 7.33 12.47 5.53
CA ASP A 147 6.82 13.15 4.34
C ASP A 147 7.07 12.36 3.06
N SER A 148 6.00 12.28 2.27
CA SER A 148 6.04 11.89 0.87
C SER A 148 7.12 12.68 0.14
N THR A 149 8.05 12.01 -0.55
CA THR A 149 9.01 12.73 -1.39
C THR A 149 8.24 13.56 -2.41
N SER A 150 8.37 14.88 -2.32
CA SER A 150 7.82 15.85 -3.28
C SER A 150 8.60 15.84 -4.58
#